data_AF-A0A7S1CWY4-F1
#
_entry.id   AF-A0A7S1CWY4-F1
#
_cell.length_a   1.000
_cell.length_b   1.000
_cell.length_c   1.000
_cell.angle_alpha   90.00
_cell.angle_beta   90.00
_cell.angle_gamma   90.00
#
_symmetry.space_group_name_H-M   'P 1'
#
loop_
_entity.id
_entity.type
_entity.pdbx_description
1 polymer ?
#
loop_
_entity_poly.entity_id
_entity_poly.type
_entity_poly.pdbx_seq_one_letter_code
_entity_poly.pdbx_strand_id
1 'polypeptide(L)'
;MKFMKLYGTDHRTLVCYSLLHHLRAPLRTALPSLLEGYRLATEQGDDRCAGHACTLYTNACYYSGMPLGEVAADLNSFLGKIGKQNYMWNSLVLQSRYVAKLMGNCEGLPNIENCVKESEESLISRLQESKSEFVMGLFYYQSMMISFHFDFMELAVLRGEKAWDQPDVEGSTTYICTYNLFSALTALEASKKTKRSKHYMRIFKKFQEKLLKWFHQGYSNCQHMVELLLAEEMGLQRRQRSAQVIKGFDRAIATATKLGCIQDAAFGTERAGLFLRRRKREKAAAVYLERARQMYATWGAKAKVAHLERKYYQMLTPSRLQNLSMLEHLERTSTPRLSSRRRRSSAHSA
;
A
#
# COMPACT_ATOMS: atom_id res chain seq x y z
N MET A 1 -18.25 4.92 -21.27
CA MET A 1 -19.25 5.63 -22.13
C MET A 1 -20.43 4.77 -22.58
N LYS A 2 -20.29 3.52 -23.06
CA LYS A 2 -21.46 2.71 -23.49
C LYS A 2 -22.47 2.41 -22.37
N PHE A 3 -22.02 2.22 -21.12
CA PHE A 3 -22.91 1.93 -19.98
C PHE A 3 -23.76 3.15 -19.54
N MET A 4 -23.16 4.35 -19.52
CA MET A 4 -23.84 5.61 -19.19
C MET A 4 -24.91 6.02 -20.20
N LYS A 5 -24.77 5.61 -21.47
CA LYS A 5 -25.80 5.84 -22.50
C LYS A 5 -27.05 4.96 -22.33
N LEU A 6 -26.98 3.88 -21.54
CA LEU A 6 -28.04 2.87 -21.42
C LEU A 6 -28.86 2.96 -20.12
N TYR A 7 -28.32 3.50 -19.03
CA TYR A 7 -28.94 3.42 -17.69
C TYR A 7 -29.23 4.78 -17.02
N GLY A 8 -29.12 5.88 -17.78
CA GLY A 8 -29.35 7.23 -17.27
C GLY A 8 -28.19 7.79 -16.44
N THR A 9 -28.15 9.10 -16.32
CA THR A 9 -27.13 9.89 -15.59
C THR A 9 -27.52 10.12 -14.13
N ASP A 10 -28.27 9.21 -13.51
CA ASP A 10 -28.64 9.35 -12.10
C ASP A 10 -27.43 9.15 -11.17
N HIS A 11 -27.35 9.92 -10.09
CA HIS A 11 -26.23 9.90 -9.13
C HIS A 11 -25.99 8.51 -8.55
N ARG A 12 -27.05 7.73 -8.29
CA ARG A 12 -26.91 6.37 -7.73
C ARG A 12 -26.31 5.41 -8.74
N THR A 13 -26.72 5.51 -10.00
CA THR A 13 -26.16 4.71 -11.11
C THR A 13 -24.67 5.00 -11.27
N LEU A 14 -24.25 6.25 -11.17
CA LEU A 14 -22.83 6.64 -11.27
C LEU A 14 -21.98 6.07 -10.12
N VAL A 15 -22.50 6.12 -8.89
CA VAL A 15 -21.84 5.55 -7.72
C VAL A 15 -21.75 4.02 -7.83
N CYS A 16 -22.84 3.34 -8.18
CA CYS A 16 -22.86 1.89 -8.38
C CYS A 16 -21.95 1.45 -9.54
N TYR A 17 -21.94 2.19 -10.64
CA TYR A 17 -21.03 1.95 -11.75
C TYR A 17 -19.58 2.03 -11.28
N SER A 18 -19.22 3.04 -10.47
CA SER A 18 -17.86 3.22 -9.97
C SER A 18 -17.42 2.08 -9.04
N LEU A 19 -18.34 1.58 -8.20
CA LEU A 19 -18.14 0.39 -7.38
C LEU A 19 -17.84 -0.86 -8.22
N LEU A 20 -18.41 -1.02 -9.41
CA LEU A 20 -18.09 -2.19 -10.25
C LEU A 20 -16.90 -1.93 -11.20
N HIS A 21 -16.76 -0.69 -11.65
CA HIS A 21 -15.77 -0.29 -12.65
C HIS A 21 -14.35 -0.48 -12.16
N HIS A 22 -14.07 -0.13 -10.89
CA HIS A 22 -12.73 -0.29 -10.31
C HIS A 22 -12.30 -1.76 -10.17
N LEU A 23 -13.19 -2.73 -10.34
CA LEU A 23 -12.80 -4.13 -10.36
C LEU A 23 -12.10 -4.47 -11.67
N ARG A 24 -12.47 -3.81 -12.78
CA ARG A 24 -12.02 -4.13 -14.14
C ARG A 24 -11.15 -3.05 -14.79
N ALA A 25 -11.04 -1.88 -14.16
CA ALA A 25 -10.30 -0.74 -14.68
C ALA A 25 -9.48 -0.07 -13.57
N PRO A 26 -8.44 0.72 -13.92
CA PRO A 26 -7.66 1.48 -12.96
C PRO A 26 -8.55 2.39 -12.10
N LEU A 27 -8.29 2.47 -10.80
CA LEU A 27 -9.10 3.28 -9.86
C LEU A 27 -9.32 4.74 -10.31
N ARG A 28 -8.33 5.35 -10.98
CA ARG A 28 -8.40 6.74 -11.46
C ARG A 28 -9.51 6.97 -12.49
N THR A 29 -9.91 5.94 -13.25
CA THR A 29 -10.94 6.11 -14.29
C THR A 29 -12.34 6.25 -13.71
N ALA A 30 -12.53 5.90 -12.42
CA ALA A 30 -13.79 6.11 -11.71
C ALA A 30 -13.95 7.54 -11.17
N LEU A 31 -12.87 8.32 -11.03
CA LEU A 31 -12.89 9.63 -10.37
C LEU A 31 -13.89 10.62 -11.00
N PRO A 32 -13.95 10.79 -12.34
CA PRO A 32 -14.91 11.73 -12.94
C PRO A 32 -16.37 11.33 -12.68
N SER A 33 -16.67 10.02 -12.69
CA SER A 33 -18.02 9.52 -12.43
C SER A 33 -18.43 9.72 -10.96
N LEU A 34 -17.48 9.58 -10.04
CA LEU A 34 -17.71 9.81 -8.62
C LEU A 34 -17.93 11.29 -8.29
N LEU A 35 -17.17 12.20 -8.91
CA LEU A 35 -17.38 13.65 -8.75
C LEU A 35 -18.72 14.09 -9.32
N GLU A 36 -19.09 13.60 -10.50
CA GLU A 36 -20.38 13.93 -11.11
C GLU A 36 -21.56 13.34 -10.31
N GLY A 37 -21.41 12.10 -9.82
CA GLY A 37 -22.38 11.48 -8.92
C GLY A 37 -22.55 12.27 -7.61
N TYR A 38 -21.45 12.79 -7.05
CA TYR A 38 -21.50 13.69 -5.90
C TYR A 38 -22.26 14.98 -6.21
N ARG A 39 -21.93 15.67 -7.31
CA ARG A 39 -22.58 16.93 -7.72
C ARG A 39 -24.10 16.76 -7.84
N LEU A 40 -24.52 15.75 -8.59
CA LEU A 40 -25.94 15.45 -8.81
C LEU A 40 -26.66 15.06 -7.52
N ALA A 41 -26.02 14.28 -6.64
CA ALA A 41 -26.58 13.91 -5.35
C ALA A 41 -26.82 15.15 -4.47
N THR A 42 -25.87 16.09 -4.44
CA THR A 42 -26.00 17.34 -3.69
C THR A 42 -27.10 18.23 -4.27
N GLU A 43 -27.21 18.37 -5.59
CA GLU A 43 -28.28 19.15 -6.25
C GLU A 43 -29.68 18.61 -5.95
N GLN A 44 -29.80 17.29 -5.77
CA GLN A 44 -31.06 16.62 -5.45
C GLN A 44 -31.33 16.48 -3.94
N GLY A 45 -30.41 16.92 -3.08
CA GLY A 45 -30.51 16.75 -1.63
C GLY A 45 -30.38 15.29 -1.16
N ASP A 46 -29.80 14.39 -1.95
CA ASP A 46 -29.49 13.01 -1.56
C ASP A 46 -28.16 12.96 -0.79
N ASP A 47 -28.20 13.41 0.46
CA ASP A 47 -27.03 13.46 1.36
C ASP A 47 -26.35 12.10 1.52
N ARG A 48 -27.12 11.01 1.42
CA ARG A 48 -26.56 9.66 1.57
C ARG A 48 -25.68 9.29 0.39
N CYS A 49 -26.20 9.50 -0.82
CA CYS A 49 -25.42 9.24 -2.02
C CYS A 49 -24.22 10.19 -2.14
N ALA A 50 -24.38 11.47 -1.77
CA ALA A 50 -23.28 12.43 -1.73
C ALA A 50 -22.15 11.95 -0.80
N GLY A 51 -22.48 11.51 0.43
CA GLY A 51 -21.53 10.94 1.38
C GLY A 51 -20.78 9.71 0.85
N HIS A 52 -21.49 8.81 0.17
CA HIS A 52 -20.87 7.65 -0.47
C HIS A 52 -19.94 8.05 -1.61
N ALA A 53 -20.40 8.92 -2.51
CA ALA A 53 -19.63 9.37 -3.67
C ALA A 53 -18.30 10.01 -3.26
N CYS A 54 -18.32 10.91 -2.27
CA CYS A 54 -17.08 11.53 -1.79
C CYS A 54 -16.14 10.52 -1.11
N THR A 55 -16.64 9.58 -0.32
CA THR A 55 -15.78 8.56 0.33
C THR A 55 -15.15 7.62 -0.70
N LEU A 56 -15.90 7.21 -1.73
CA LEU A 56 -15.34 6.38 -2.79
C LEU A 56 -14.32 7.16 -3.62
N TYR A 57 -14.59 8.43 -3.90
CA TYR A 57 -13.66 9.32 -4.61
C TYR A 57 -12.34 9.44 -3.85
N THR A 58 -12.39 9.83 -2.57
CA THR A 58 -11.17 10.03 -1.77
C THR A 58 -10.40 8.73 -1.59
N ASN A 59 -11.09 7.59 -1.42
CA ASN A 59 -10.43 6.28 -1.40
C ASN A 59 -9.75 5.96 -2.74
N ALA A 60 -10.43 6.19 -3.87
CA ALA A 60 -9.84 5.95 -5.19
C ALA A 60 -8.62 6.85 -5.43
N CYS A 61 -8.63 8.12 -4.98
CA CYS A 61 -7.45 9.00 -5.02
C CYS A 61 -6.28 8.38 -4.25
N TYR A 62 -6.51 7.97 -3.00
CA TYR A 62 -5.48 7.35 -2.16
C TYR A 62 -4.92 6.04 -2.76
N TYR A 63 -5.79 5.07 -3.08
CA TYR A 63 -5.37 3.74 -3.54
C TYR A 63 -4.83 3.75 -4.97
N SER A 64 -5.06 4.81 -5.74
CA SER A 64 -4.44 5.01 -7.04
C SER A 64 -3.13 5.78 -7.01
N GLY A 65 -2.62 6.09 -5.81
CA GLY A 65 -1.31 6.72 -5.63
C GLY A 65 -1.27 8.20 -6.00
N MET A 66 -2.38 8.93 -5.85
CA MET A 66 -2.33 10.40 -5.95
C MET A 66 -1.45 10.98 -4.82
N PRO A 67 -0.79 12.13 -5.06
CA PRO A 67 0.02 12.79 -4.03
C PRO A 67 -0.81 13.05 -2.76
N LEU A 68 -0.26 12.70 -1.58
CA LEU A 68 -1.01 12.78 -0.33
C LEU A 68 -1.51 14.18 0.01
N GLY A 69 -0.80 15.24 -0.41
CA GLY A 69 -1.25 16.62 -0.23
C GLY A 69 -2.53 16.95 -1.00
N GLU A 70 -2.69 16.42 -2.22
CA GLU A 70 -3.93 16.57 -3.00
C GLU A 70 -5.08 15.78 -2.36
N VAL A 71 -4.80 14.55 -1.95
CA VAL A 71 -5.78 13.71 -1.23
C VAL A 71 -6.25 14.38 0.07
N ALA A 72 -5.33 15.00 0.81
CA ALA A 72 -5.62 15.75 2.03
C ALA A 72 -6.53 16.96 1.76
N ALA A 73 -6.25 17.73 0.70
CA ALA A 73 -7.07 18.87 0.31
C ALA A 73 -8.50 18.46 -0.08
N ASP A 74 -8.64 17.38 -0.88
CA ASP A 74 -9.94 16.84 -1.26
C ASP A 74 -10.74 16.35 -0.05
N LEU A 75 -10.09 15.59 0.85
CA LEU A 75 -10.69 15.12 2.10
C LEU A 75 -11.20 16.29 2.95
N ASN A 76 -10.39 17.33 3.12
CA ASN A 76 -10.79 18.51 3.87
C ASN A 76 -11.98 19.23 3.24
N SER A 77 -11.97 19.37 1.91
CA SER A 77 -13.08 19.98 1.15
C SER A 77 -14.39 19.23 1.38
N PHE A 78 -14.38 17.90 1.23
CA PHE A 78 -15.59 17.10 1.42
C PHE A 78 -16.08 17.10 2.87
N LEU A 79 -15.19 17.04 3.86
CA LEU A 79 -15.55 17.14 5.27
C LEU A 79 -16.27 18.45 5.59
N GLY A 80 -15.86 19.57 4.96
CA GLY A 80 -16.52 20.86 5.11
C GLY A 80 -17.90 20.92 4.45
N LYS A 81 -18.10 20.17 3.36
CA LYS A 81 -19.34 20.19 2.57
C LYS A 81 -20.43 19.27 3.13
N ILE A 82 -20.11 18.05 3.57
CA ILE A 82 -21.14 17.06 3.98
C ILE A 82 -21.60 17.19 5.44
N GLY A 83 -20.81 17.86 6.29
CA GLY A 83 -21.13 18.06 7.71
C GLY A 83 -21.05 16.80 8.59
N LYS A 84 -21.04 16.99 9.92
CA LYS A 84 -20.87 15.92 10.94
C LYS A 84 -22.05 14.96 11.04
N GLN A 85 -23.23 15.41 10.63
CA GLN A 85 -24.50 14.68 10.65
C GLN A 85 -24.56 13.60 9.56
N ASN A 86 -23.72 13.69 8.53
CA ASN A 86 -23.68 12.69 7.48
C ASN A 86 -23.05 11.39 8.02
N TYR A 87 -23.70 10.24 7.80
CA TYR A 87 -23.22 8.95 8.33
C TYR A 87 -21.85 8.53 7.77
N MET A 88 -21.44 9.05 6.61
CA MET A 88 -20.11 8.81 6.02
C MET A 88 -19.02 9.74 6.59
N TRP A 89 -19.38 10.73 7.41
CA TRP A 89 -18.44 11.69 7.98
C TRP A 89 -17.34 11.01 8.79
N ASN A 90 -17.69 10.04 9.65
CA ASN A 90 -16.69 9.30 10.43
C ASN A 90 -15.71 8.51 9.54
N SER A 91 -16.15 7.99 8.39
CA SER A 91 -15.27 7.31 7.43
C SER A 91 -14.25 8.28 6.82
N LEU A 92 -14.68 9.48 6.43
CA LEU A 92 -13.78 10.53 5.92
C LEU A 92 -12.82 11.02 7.01
N VAL A 93 -13.27 11.15 8.25
CA VAL A 93 -12.40 11.52 9.38
C VAL A 93 -11.33 10.46 9.59
N LEU A 94 -11.69 9.18 9.62
CA LEU A 94 -10.73 8.08 9.76
C LEU A 94 -9.70 8.10 8.62
N GLN A 95 -10.16 8.25 7.37
CA GLN A 95 -9.26 8.37 6.22
C GLN A 95 -8.34 9.59 6.34
N SER A 96 -8.86 10.73 6.76
CA SER A 96 -8.09 11.97 6.96
C SER A 96 -7.04 11.83 8.05
N ARG A 97 -7.38 11.21 9.17
CA ARG A 97 -6.42 10.89 10.24
C ARG A 97 -5.33 9.94 9.75
N TYR A 98 -5.68 8.97 8.93
CA TYR A 98 -4.73 8.04 8.33
C TYR A 98 -3.75 8.77 7.38
N VAL A 99 -4.25 9.64 6.50
CA VAL A 99 -3.43 10.48 5.60
C VAL A 99 -2.51 11.42 6.39
N ALA A 100 -3.04 12.09 7.42
CA ALA A 100 -2.25 12.96 8.30
C ALA A 100 -1.11 12.19 9.00
N LYS A 101 -1.35 10.96 9.48
CA LYS A 101 -0.30 10.10 10.07
C LYS A 101 0.82 9.79 9.07
N LEU A 102 0.50 9.56 7.80
CA LEU A 102 1.52 9.32 6.77
C LEU A 102 2.29 10.59 6.38
N MET A 103 1.60 11.73 6.30
CA MET A 103 2.22 13.04 6.04
C MET A 103 3.05 13.54 7.23
N GLY A 104 2.77 13.07 8.44
CA GLY A 104 3.44 13.50 9.68
C GLY A 104 2.97 14.86 10.19
N ASN A 105 1.92 15.43 9.60
CA ASN A 105 1.31 16.70 9.97
C ASN A 105 -0.18 16.69 9.57
N CYS A 106 -0.89 17.79 9.86
CA CYS A 106 -2.29 17.98 9.45
C CYS A 106 -2.43 19.05 8.35
N GLU A 107 -1.37 19.27 7.56
CA GLU A 107 -1.36 20.27 6.50
C GLU A 107 -2.42 19.93 5.45
N GLY A 108 -3.25 20.92 5.09
CA GLY A 108 -4.39 20.73 4.19
C GLY A 108 -5.62 20.07 4.84
N LEU A 109 -5.63 19.81 6.15
CA LEU A 109 -6.70 19.12 6.90
C LEU A 109 -7.22 19.89 8.13
N PRO A 110 -7.50 21.21 8.06
CA PRO A 110 -7.98 21.99 9.21
C PRO A 110 -9.28 21.44 9.84
N ASN A 111 -10.18 20.84 9.04
CA ASN A 111 -11.47 20.34 9.53
C ASN A 111 -11.36 19.15 10.50
N ILE A 112 -10.18 18.52 10.63
CA ILE A 112 -9.95 17.41 11.56
C ILE A 112 -8.91 17.71 12.63
N GLU A 113 -8.44 18.95 12.78
CA GLU A 113 -7.34 19.25 13.72
C GLU A 113 -7.66 18.78 15.15
N ASN A 114 -8.89 19.06 15.61
CA ASN A 114 -9.38 18.59 16.91
C ASN A 114 -9.56 17.07 16.95
N CYS A 115 -9.98 16.47 15.84
CA CYS A 115 -10.09 15.01 15.74
C CYS A 115 -8.71 14.35 15.79
N VAL A 116 -7.65 14.96 15.27
CA VAL A 116 -6.29 14.36 15.34
C VAL A 116 -5.76 14.35 16.77
N LYS A 117 -6.11 15.36 17.57
CA LYS A 117 -5.72 15.49 18.99
C LYS A 117 -6.49 14.53 19.90
N GLU A 118 -7.63 14.00 19.46
CA GLU A 118 -8.40 13.00 20.19
C GLU A 118 -7.57 11.73 20.43
N SER A 119 -7.58 11.24 21.68
CA SER A 119 -6.92 9.98 22.04
C SER A 119 -7.55 8.79 21.31
N GLU A 120 -6.78 7.71 21.17
CA GLU A 120 -7.27 6.53 20.47
C GLU A 120 -8.40 5.84 21.25
N GLU A 121 -8.34 5.88 22.58
CA GLU A 121 -9.37 5.35 23.48
C GLU A 121 -10.70 6.10 23.28
N SER A 122 -10.66 7.44 23.30
CA SER A 122 -11.85 8.28 23.07
C SER A 122 -12.45 8.05 21.68
N LEU A 123 -11.60 7.94 20.65
CA LEU A 123 -12.05 7.61 19.30
C LEU A 123 -12.77 6.26 19.27
N ILE A 124 -12.18 5.22 19.87
CA ILE A 124 -12.78 3.88 19.90
C ILE A 124 -14.14 3.92 20.60
N SER A 125 -14.24 4.54 21.78
CA SER A 125 -15.50 4.66 22.52
C SER A 125 -16.59 5.34 21.67
N ARG A 126 -16.27 6.48 21.05
CA ARG A 126 -17.20 7.21 20.19
C ARG A 126 -17.64 6.41 18.96
N LEU A 127 -16.72 5.65 18.36
CA LEU A 127 -17.07 4.78 17.24
C LEU A 127 -17.94 3.60 17.67
N GLN A 128 -17.73 3.04 18.88
CA GLN A 128 -18.58 1.99 19.44
C GLN A 128 -20.00 2.50 19.73
N GLU A 129 -20.12 3.72 20.25
CA GLU A 129 -21.41 4.39 20.48
C GLU A 129 -22.19 4.62 19.19
N SER A 130 -21.50 4.88 18.07
CA SER A 130 -22.14 5.03 16.75
C SER A 130 -22.81 3.75 16.23
N LYS A 131 -22.49 2.58 16.82
CA LYS A 131 -22.98 1.25 16.43
C LYS A 131 -22.79 0.91 14.93
N SER A 132 -21.88 1.61 14.25
CA SER A 132 -21.55 1.33 12.85
C SER A 132 -20.43 0.29 12.75
N GLU A 133 -20.80 -0.97 12.49
CA GLU A 133 -19.86 -2.07 12.27
C GLU A 133 -18.89 -1.76 11.11
N PHE A 134 -19.38 -1.13 10.05
CA PHE A 134 -18.56 -0.72 8.90
C PHE A 134 -17.44 0.26 9.31
N VAL A 135 -17.78 1.32 10.05
CA VAL A 135 -16.80 2.33 10.48
C VAL A 135 -15.81 1.73 11.48
N MET A 136 -16.28 0.84 12.35
CA MET A 136 -15.41 0.12 13.28
C MET A 136 -14.41 -0.79 12.55
N GLY A 137 -14.88 -1.55 11.56
CA GLY A 137 -14.01 -2.36 10.71
C GLY A 137 -13.00 -1.53 9.94
N LEU A 138 -13.41 -0.38 9.40
CA LEU A 138 -12.51 0.57 8.74
C LEU A 138 -11.40 1.07 9.69
N PHE A 139 -11.76 1.42 10.93
CA PHE A 139 -10.79 1.82 11.95
C PHE A 139 -9.76 0.70 12.22
N TYR A 140 -10.21 -0.53 12.49
CA TYR A 140 -9.30 -1.64 12.77
C TYR A 140 -8.40 -1.97 11.57
N TYR A 141 -8.94 -1.95 10.36
CA TYR A 141 -8.16 -2.13 9.13
C TYR A 141 -7.07 -1.05 8.98
N GLN A 142 -7.44 0.23 9.07
CA GLN A 142 -6.47 1.33 8.91
C GLN A 142 -5.44 1.33 10.04
N SER A 143 -5.84 0.97 11.26
CA SER A 143 -4.96 0.84 12.43
C SER A 143 -3.98 -0.32 12.28
N MET A 144 -4.43 -1.47 11.75
CA MET A 144 -3.55 -2.58 11.35
C MET A 144 -2.53 -2.13 10.31
N MET A 145 -2.99 -1.48 9.24
CA MET A 145 -2.16 -1.07 8.11
C MET A 145 -1.10 -0.03 8.51
N ILE A 146 -1.47 1.00 9.28
CA ILE A 146 -0.52 1.99 9.76
C ILE A 146 0.49 1.35 10.72
N SER A 147 0.03 0.48 11.63
CA SER A 147 0.92 -0.23 12.56
C SER A 147 1.92 -1.10 11.82
N PHE A 148 1.49 -1.78 10.75
CA PHE A 148 2.38 -2.57 9.90
C PHE A 148 3.41 -1.69 9.20
N HIS A 149 2.99 -0.56 8.60
CA HIS A 149 3.91 0.36 7.92
C HIS A 149 5.00 0.91 8.85
N PHE A 150 4.68 1.17 10.12
CA PHE A 150 5.64 1.71 11.08
C PHE A 150 6.29 0.63 11.96
N ASP A 151 6.19 -0.64 11.55
CA ASP A 151 6.79 -1.80 12.23
C ASP A 151 6.30 -2.06 13.67
N PHE A 152 5.15 -1.52 14.06
CA PHE A 152 4.46 -1.81 15.31
C PHE A 152 3.70 -3.15 15.19
N MET A 153 4.44 -4.24 15.00
CA MET A 153 3.87 -5.53 14.60
C MET A 153 2.90 -6.14 15.61
N GLU A 154 3.13 -5.98 16.92
CA GLU A 154 2.22 -6.48 17.95
C GLU A 154 0.87 -5.78 17.87
N LEU A 155 0.88 -4.45 17.74
CA LEU A 155 -0.32 -3.65 17.54
C LEU A 155 -1.00 -3.99 16.20
N ALA A 156 -0.23 -4.20 15.13
CA ALA A 156 -0.78 -4.62 13.84
C ALA A 156 -1.55 -5.94 13.95
N VAL A 157 -1.01 -6.93 14.68
CA VAL A 157 -1.68 -8.22 14.91
C VAL A 157 -2.93 -8.05 15.77
N LEU A 158 -2.85 -7.29 16.88
CA LEU A 158 -4.00 -7.03 17.75
C LEU A 158 -5.15 -6.38 16.98
N ARG A 159 -4.86 -5.37 16.14
CA ARG A 159 -5.84 -4.68 15.30
C ARG A 159 -6.32 -5.57 14.16
N GLY A 160 -5.44 -6.40 13.60
CA GLY A 160 -5.77 -7.39 12.59
C GLY A 160 -6.79 -8.41 13.10
N GLU A 161 -6.59 -8.99 14.29
CA GLU A 161 -7.54 -9.93 14.89
C GLU A 161 -8.93 -9.31 15.05
N LYS A 162 -9.01 -8.06 15.53
CA LYS A 162 -10.28 -7.32 15.61
C LYS A 162 -10.92 -7.05 14.23
N ALA A 163 -10.11 -6.80 13.21
CA ALA A 163 -10.59 -6.58 11.84
C ALA A 163 -11.09 -7.90 11.21
N TRP A 164 -10.43 -9.02 11.47
CA TRP A 164 -10.78 -10.33 10.91
C TRP A 164 -12.04 -10.94 11.54
N ASP A 165 -12.36 -10.53 12.77
CA ASP A 165 -13.59 -10.89 13.49
C ASP A 165 -14.80 -10.06 13.04
N GLN A 166 -14.59 -8.95 12.32
CA GLN A 166 -15.72 -8.20 11.75
C GLN A 166 -16.41 -9.05 10.67
N PRO A 167 -17.74 -8.89 10.50
CA PRO A 167 -18.44 -9.50 9.38
C PRO A 167 -17.71 -9.21 8.08
N ASP A 168 -17.56 -10.23 7.24
CA ASP A 168 -16.93 -10.07 5.93
C ASP A 168 -17.78 -9.06 5.17
N VAL A 169 -17.26 -7.83 5.02
CA VAL A 169 -17.88 -6.83 4.15
C VAL A 169 -17.58 -7.28 2.73
N GLU A 170 -18.26 -8.34 2.29
CA GLU A 170 -18.26 -8.80 0.91
C GLU A 170 -18.89 -7.68 0.09
N GLY A 171 -18.02 -6.89 -0.53
CA GLY A 171 -18.43 -5.70 -1.24
C GLY A 171 -17.30 -5.18 -2.10
N SER A 172 -17.70 -4.56 -3.20
CA SER A 172 -16.84 -3.87 -4.15
C SER A 172 -16.37 -2.53 -3.59
N THR A 173 -15.75 -2.53 -2.42
CA THR A 173 -15.14 -1.34 -1.84
C THR A 173 -13.71 -1.21 -2.33
N THR A 174 -13.29 0.02 -2.65
CA THR A 174 -11.98 0.30 -3.25
C THR A 174 -10.79 -0.11 -2.38
N TYR A 175 -10.99 -0.26 -1.05
CA TYR A 175 -9.94 -0.65 -0.11
C TYR A 175 -9.78 -2.17 0.04
N ILE A 176 -10.69 -2.98 -0.51
CA ILE A 176 -10.79 -4.40 -0.16
C ILE A 176 -9.54 -5.19 -0.57
N CYS A 177 -8.93 -4.87 -1.71
CA CYS A 177 -7.69 -5.52 -2.15
C CYS A 177 -6.55 -5.24 -1.16
N THR A 178 -6.42 -3.99 -0.74
CA THR A 178 -5.43 -3.55 0.25
C THR A 178 -5.68 -4.19 1.62
N TYR A 179 -6.94 -4.29 2.05
CA TYR A 179 -7.30 -5.01 3.28
C TYR A 179 -6.81 -6.47 3.28
N ASN A 180 -7.05 -7.20 2.18
CA ASN A 180 -6.58 -8.57 2.05
C ASN A 180 -5.05 -8.66 2.04
N LEU A 181 -4.36 -7.74 1.36
CA LEU A 181 -2.89 -7.68 1.32
C LEU A 181 -2.31 -7.52 2.73
N PHE A 182 -2.74 -6.49 3.47
CA PHE A 182 -2.19 -6.21 4.80
C PHE A 182 -2.62 -7.24 5.84
N SER A 183 -3.82 -7.82 5.72
CA SER A 183 -4.24 -8.92 6.56
C SER A 183 -3.36 -10.16 6.36
N ALA A 184 -3.08 -10.52 5.10
CA ALA A 184 -2.18 -11.61 4.79
C ALA A 184 -0.77 -11.33 5.34
N LEU A 185 -0.18 -10.16 5.07
CA LEU A 185 1.16 -9.82 5.55
C LEU A 185 1.27 -9.78 7.07
N THR A 186 0.27 -9.24 7.76
CA THR A 186 0.24 -9.19 9.23
C THR A 186 0.20 -10.60 9.81
N ALA A 187 -0.66 -11.48 9.27
CA ALA A 187 -0.71 -12.88 9.67
C ALA A 187 0.60 -13.63 9.35
N LEU A 188 1.23 -13.34 8.20
CA LEU A 188 2.52 -13.92 7.83
C LEU A 188 3.64 -13.53 8.79
N GLU A 189 3.67 -12.29 9.27
CA GLU A 189 4.67 -11.87 10.26
C GLU A 189 4.35 -12.44 11.66
N ALA A 190 3.06 -12.53 12.04
CA ALA A 190 2.63 -13.16 13.28
C ALA A 190 3.01 -14.65 13.34
N SER A 191 2.93 -15.35 12.21
CA SER A 191 3.24 -16.78 12.16
C SER A 191 4.72 -17.09 12.41
N LYS A 192 5.62 -16.12 12.20
CA LYS A 192 7.06 -16.25 12.44
C LYS A 192 7.45 -16.07 13.91
N LYS A 193 6.64 -15.34 14.69
CA LYS A 193 6.99 -14.89 16.05
C LYS A 193 6.20 -15.58 17.16
N THR A 194 5.04 -16.14 16.84
CA THR A 194 4.11 -16.66 17.86
C THR A 194 4.08 -18.19 17.90
N LYS A 195 3.69 -18.74 19.06
CA LYS A 195 3.39 -20.17 19.21
C LYS A 195 2.18 -20.62 18.38
N ARG A 196 1.34 -19.67 17.92
CA ARG A 196 0.15 -19.89 17.09
C ARG A 196 0.46 -19.88 15.58
N SER A 197 1.67 -20.28 15.19
CA SER A 197 2.14 -20.24 13.79
C SER A 197 1.16 -20.87 12.79
N LYS A 198 0.65 -22.08 13.08
CA LYS A 198 -0.33 -22.77 12.22
C LYS A 198 -1.63 -21.98 12.04
N HIS A 199 -2.10 -21.29 13.09
CA HIS A 199 -3.33 -20.50 13.03
C HIS A 199 -3.15 -19.29 12.11
N TYR A 200 -2.08 -18.51 12.31
CA TYR A 200 -1.83 -17.34 11.45
C TYR A 200 -1.46 -17.73 10.02
N MET A 201 -0.84 -18.88 9.78
CA MET A 201 -0.61 -19.37 8.42
C MET A 201 -1.92 -19.70 7.68
N ARG A 202 -2.96 -20.21 8.37
CA ARG A 202 -4.29 -20.38 7.76
C ARG A 202 -4.91 -19.03 7.40
N ILE A 203 -4.76 -18.03 8.26
CA ILE A 203 -5.24 -16.67 8.00
C ILE A 203 -4.51 -16.05 6.80
N PHE A 204 -3.19 -16.18 6.74
CA PHE A 204 -2.39 -15.78 5.59
C PHE A 204 -2.92 -16.41 4.29
N LYS A 205 -3.14 -17.73 4.30
CA LYS A 205 -3.66 -18.46 3.14
C LYS A 205 -5.06 -18.02 2.73
N LYS A 206 -5.98 -17.86 3.69
CA LYS A 206 -7.34 -17.34 3.45
C LYS A 206 -7.30 -16.02 2.66
N PHE A 207 -6.51 -15.05 3.10
CA PHE A 207 -6.44 -13.74 2.45
C PHE A 207 -5.66 -13.76 1.13
N GLN A 208 -4.60 -14.58 1.03
CA GLN A 208 -3.87 -14.79 -0.22
C GLN A 208 -4.77 -15.42 -1.29
N GLU A 209 -5.56 -16.43 -0.94
CA GLU A 209 -6.48 -17.14 -1.85
C GLU A 209 -7.60 -16.22 -2.35
N LYS A 210 -8.12 -15.32 -1.50
CA LYS A 210 -9.09 -14.29 -1.92
C LYS A 210 -8.53 -13.39 -3.02
N LEU A 211 -7.32 -12.86 -2.84
CA LEU A 211 -6.66 -12.03 -3.85
C LEU A 211 -6.34 -12.81 -5.13
N LEU A 212 -5.88 -14.05 -5.01
CA LEU A 212 -5.65 -14.94 -6.16
C LEU A 212 -6.93 -15.20 -6.95
N LYS A 213 -8.05 -15.46 -6.25
CA LYS A 213 -9.36 -15.64 -6.89
C LYS A 213 -9.76 -14.41 -7.68
N TRP A 214 -9.62 -13.20 -7.12
CA TRP A 214 -9.91 -11.96 -7.83
C TRP A 214 -8.98 -11.71 -9.00
N PHE A 215 -7.70 -12.00 -8.85
CA PHE A 215 -6.74 -11.90 -9.94
C PHE A 215 -7.13 -12.82 -11.11
N HIS A 216 -7.48 -14.09 -10.85
CA HIS A 216 -7.96 -15.01 -11.89
C HIS A 216 -9.31 -14.61 -12.49
N GLN A 217 -10.17 -13.96 -11.71
CA GLN A 217 -11.41 -13.37 -12.22
C GLN A 217 -11.16 -12.15 -13.11
N GLY A 218 -9.92 -11.64 -13.18
CA GLY A 218 -9.51 -10.53 -14.03
C GLY A 218 -9.60 -9.17 -13.34
N TYR A 219 -9.41 -9.12 -12.02
CA TYR A 219 -9.39 -7.85 -11.29
C TYR A 219 -8.07 -7.13 -11.52
N SER A 220 -8.12 -5.90 -12.04
CA SER A 220 -6.91 -5.20 -12.49
C SER A 220 -6.06 -4.62 -11.36
N ASN A 221 -6.68 -4.28 -10.24
CA ASN A 221 -6.04 -3.52 -9.16
C ASN A 221 -5.46 -4.40 -8.03
N CYS A 222 -5.43 -5.73 -8.20
CA CYS A 222 -4.88 -6.66 -7.20
C CYS A 222 -3.64 -7.44 -7.66
N GLN A 223 -3.26 -7.36 -8.95
CA GLN A 223 -2.18 -8.16 -9.52
C GLN A 223 -0.85 -7.97 -8.76
N HIS A 224 -0.41 -6.73 -8.58
CA HIS A 224 0.85 -6.42 -7.89
C HIS A 224 0.82 -6.88 -6.42
N MET A 225 -0.36 -6.90 -5.80
CA MET A 225 -0.53 -7.37 -4.42
C MET A 225 -0.37 -8.90 -4.34
N VAL A 226 -0.92 -9.65 -5.29
CA VAL A 226 -0.70 -11.10 -5.42
C VAL A 226 0.77 -11.41 -5.64
N GLU A 227 1.40 -10.71 -6.59
CA GLU A 227 2.83 -10.87 -6.89
C GLU A 227 3.70 -10.62 -5.64
N LEU A 228 3.36 -9.60 -4.84
CA LEU A 228 4.04 -9.28 -3.60
C LEU A 228 3.87 -10.39 -2.54
N LEU A 229 2.65 -10.90 -2.34
CA LEU A 229 2.40 -11.99 -1.39
C LEU A 229 3.14 -13.28 -1.76
N LEU A 230 3.18 -13.61 -3.05
CA LEU A 230 3.94 -14.76 -3.54
C LEU A 230 5.45 -14.57 -3.31
N ALA A 231 5.98 -13.35 -3.51
CA ALA A 231 7.38 -13.04 -3.22
C ALA A 231 7.71 -13.19 -1.72
N GLU A 232 6.85 -12.67 -0.84
CA GLU A 232 7.00 -12.80 0.61
C GLU A 232 6.96 -14.26 1.07
N GLU A 233 6.02 -15.05 0.54
CA GLU A 233 5.90 -16.47 0.85
C GLU A 233 7.13 -17.26 0.36
N MET A 234 7.57 -17.03 -0.89
CA MET A 234 8.80 -17.63 -1.40
C MET A 234 10.01 -17.29 -0.52
N GLY A 235 10.03 -16.05 0.01
CA GLY A 235 11.08 -15.57 0.90
C GLY A 235 11.21 -16.34 2.22
N LEU A 236 10.14 -17.02 2.67
CA LEU A 236 10.17 -17.89 3.85
C LEU A 236 11.02 -19.15 3.65
N GLN A 237 11.09 -19.65 2.42
CA GLN A 237 11.79 -20.88 2.12
C GLN A 237 13.30 -20.64 2.16
N ARG A 238 13.99 -21.23 3.16
CA ARG A 238 15.45 -21.07 3.31
C ARG A 238 16.22 -21.50 2.05
N ARG A 239 15.76 -22.57 1.38
CA ARG A 239 16.33 -23.12 0.15
C ARG A 239 16.25 -22.19 -1.06
N GLN A 240 15.32 -21.23 -1.08
CA GLN A 240 15.12 -20.40 -2.26
C GLN A 240 16.26 -19.41 -2.46
N ARG A 241 16.76 -19.36 -3.70
CA ARG A 241 17.83 -18.44 -4.09
C ARG A 241 17.32 -17.00 -4.00
N SER A 242 18.05 -16.13 -3.31
CA SER A 242 17.67 -14.72 -3.14
C SER A 242 17.34 -14.01 -4.45
N ALA A 243 18.03 -14.37 -5.55
CA ALA A 243 17.78 -13.82 -6.88
C ALA A 243 16.37 -14.14 -7.41
N GLN A 244 15.82 -15.34 -7.13
CA GLN A 244 14.47 -15.71 -7.58
C GLN A 244 13.40 -14.96 -6.80
N VAL A 245 13.58 -14.83 -5.48
CA VAL A 245 12.67 -14.08 -4.61
C VAL A 245 12.66 -12.61 -5.01
N ILE A 246 13.84 -12.02 -5.28
CA ILE A 246 13.95 -10.63 -5.72
C ILE A 246 13.31 -10.39 -7.09
N LYS A 247 13.46 -11.31 -8.06
CA LYS A 247 12.67 -11.23 -9.31
C LYS A 247 11.17 -11.20 -9.06
N GLY A 248 10.68 -11.88 -8.01
CA GLY A 248 9.28 -11.80 -7.58
C GLY A 248 8.89 -10.41 -7.08
N PHE A 249 9.70 -9.83 -6.20
CA PHE A 249 9.51 -8.46 -5.72
C PHE A 249 9.58 -7.44 -6.87
N ASP A 250 10.57 -7.55 -7.76
CA ASP A 250 10.75 -6.63 -8.89
C ASP A 250 9.54 -6.65 -9.83
N ARG A 251 8.93 -7.83 -10.06
CA ARG A 251 7.66 -7.92 -10.80
C ARG A 251 6.55 -7.15 -10.10
N ALA A 252 6.33 -7.40 -8.81
CA ALA A 252 5.31 -6.70 -8.03
C ALA A 252 5.50 -5.16 -8.07
N ILE A 253 6.75 -4.69 -7.91
CA ILE A 253 7.10 -3.27 -7.96
C ILE A 253 6.84 -2.69 -9.36
N ALA A 254 7.24 -3.39 -10.42
CA ALA A 254 7.03 -2.95 -11.80
C ALA A 254 5.53 -2.87 -12.14
N THR A 255 4.75 -3.87 -11.75
CA THR A 255 3.29 -3.90 -11.93
C THR A 255 2.63 -2.74 -11.18
N ALA A 256 2.95 -2.53 -9.90
CA ALA A 256 2.41 -1.42 -9.11
C ALA A 256 2.77 -0.05 -9.72
N THR A 257 4.01 0.10 -10.21
CA THR A 257 4.46 1.33 -10.89
C THR A 257 3.67 1.59 -12.17
N LYS A 258 3.46 0.56 -12.99
CA LYS A 258 2.67 0.65 -14.24
C LYS A 258 1.22 1.05 -13.98
N LEU A 259 0.65 0.61 -12.85
CA LEU A 259 -0.71 0.97 -12.44
C LEU A 259 -0.81 2.36 -11.79
N GLY A 260 0.31 3.05 -11.58
CA GLY A 260 0.37 4.36 -10.91
C GLY A 260 0.25 4.27 -9.38
N CYS A 261 0.24 3.07 -8.80
CA CYS A 261 0.17 2.83 -7.36
C CYS A 261 1.54 3.02 -6.71
N ILE A 262 2.04 4.26 -6.67
CA ILE A 262 3.37 4.60 -6.13
C ILE A 262 3.55 4.13 -4.68
N GLN A 263 2.49 4.17 -3.87
CA GLN A 263 2.50 3.73 -2.48
C GLN A 263 2.76 2.23 -2.34
N ASP A 264 2.15 1.43 -3.22
CA ASP A 264 2.33 -0.03 -3.21
C ASP A 264 3.69 -0.40 -3.80
N ALA A 265 4.15 0.34 -4.81
CA ALA A 265 5.48 0.17 -5.38
C ALA A 265 6.58 0.55 -4.37
N ALA A 266 6.40 1.63 -3.60
CA ALA A 266 7.28 2.02 -2.50
C ALA A 266 7.33 0.95 -1.42
N PHE A 267 6.15 0.44 -1.03
CA PHE A 267 6.03 -0.64 -0.05
C PHE A 267 6.69 -1.93 -0.52
N GLY A 268 6.42 -2.40 -1.75
CA GLY A 268 7.09 -3.57 -2.32
C GLY A 268 8.61 -3.41 -2.39
N THR A 269 9.08 -2.20 -2.71
CA THR A 269 10.51 -1.87 -2.73
C THR A 269 11.12 -1.94 -1.33
N GLU A 270 10.44 -1.40 -0.31
CA GLU A 270 10.86 -1.55 1.09
C GLU A 270 10.94 -3.03 1.47
N ARG A 271 9.89 -3.82 1.20
CA ARG A 271 9.84 -5.25 1.51
C ARG A 271 10.97 -6.05 0.86
N ALA A 272 11.33 -5.74 -0.38
CA ALA A 272 12.48 -6.31 -1.08
C ALA A 272 13.81 -5.99 -0.36
N GLY A 273 14.00 -4.73 0.04
CA GLY A 273 15.17 -4.30 0.82
C GLY A 273 15.26 -5.04 2.16
N LEU A 274 14.15 -5.19 2.87
CA LEU A 274 14.10 -5.94 4.14
C LEU A 274 14.40 -7.42 3.96
N PHE A 275 13.94 -8.03 2.85
CA PHE A 275 14.30 -9.40 2.52
C PHE A 275 15.82 -9.56 2.30
N LEU A 276 16.44 -8.68 1.51
CA LEU A 276 17.89 -8.70 1.26
C LEU A 276 18.69 -8.49 2.55
N ARG A 277 18.23 -7.58 3.42
CA ARG A 277 18.85 -7.37 4.72
C ARG A 277 18.82 -8.64 5.57
N ARG A 278 17.67 -9.34 5.65
CA ARG A 278 17.56 -10.64 6.35
C ARG A 278 18.48 -11.71 5.76
N ARG A 279 18.81 -11.63 4.47
CA ARG A 279 19.77 -12.49 3.78
C ARG A 279 21.22 -12.00 3.86
N LYS A 280 21.52 -11.01 4.71
CA LYS A 280 22.85 -10.39 4.89
C LYS A 280 23.44 -9.79 3.60
N ARG A 281 22.59 -9.32 2.69
CA ARG A 281 22.97 -8.65 1.44
C ARG A 281 22.84 -7.13 1.58
N GLU A 282 23.62 -6.53 2.48
CA GLU A 282 23.47 -5.13 2.90
C GLU A 282 23.56 -4.12 1.75
N LYS A 283 24.55 -4.24 0.85
CA LYS A 283 24.72 -3.33 -0.29
C LYS A 283 23.46 -3.28 -1.17
N ALA A 284 22.95 -4.46 -1.53
CA ALA A 284 21.73 -4.56 -2.34
C ALA A 284 20.50 -4.06 -1.56
N ALA A 285 20.41 -4.36 -0.27
CA ALA A 285 19.32 -3.89 0.58
C ALA A 285 19.27 -2.35 0.67
N ALA A 286 20.43 -1.69 0.78
CA ALA A 286 20.52 -0.23 0.82
C ALA A 286 19.96 0.43 -0.45
N VAL A 287 20.24 -0.14 -1.63
CA VAL A 287 19.69 0.35 -2.91
C VAL A 287 18.16 0.33 -2.92
N TYR A 288 17.54 -0.77 -2.49
CA TYR A 288 16.08 -0.86 -2.40
C TYR A 288 15.50 0.09 -1.33
N LEU A 289 16.14 0.19 -0.17
CA LEU A 289 15.65 1.08 0.90
C LEU A 289 15.73 2.55 0.50
N GLU A 290 16.79 2.96 -0.20
CA GLU A 290 16.92 4.33 -0.72
C GLU A 290 15.87 4.60 -1.81
N ARG A 291 15.65 3.65 -2.71
CA ARG A 291 14.57 3.77 -3.71
C ARG A 291 13.19 3.88 -3.05
N ALA A 292 12.91 3.06 -2.03
CA ALA A 292 11.65 3.13 -1.30
C ALA A 292 11.49 4.49 -0.60
N ARG A 293 12.55 5.02 0.02
CA ARG A 293 12.59 6.35 0.63
C ARG A 293 12.21 7.44 -0.36
N GLN A 294 12.81 7.42 -1.56
CA GLN A 294 12.49 8.38 -2.63
C GLN A 294 11.03 8.27 -3.08
N MET A 295 10.52 7.06 -3.29
CA MET A 295 9.13 6.85 -3.71
C MET A 295 8.12 7.32 -2.64
N TYR A 296 8.41 7.06 -1.35
CA TYR A 296 7.60 7.60 -0.26
C TYR A 296 7.65 9.12 -0.18
N ALA A 297 8.82 9.72 -0.43
CA ALA A 297 8.96 11.17 -0.49
C ALA A 297 8.15 11.78 -1.64
N THR A 298 8.23 11.20 -2.85
CA THR A 298 7.44 11.61 -4.01
C THR A 298 5.94 11.49 -3.77
N TRP A 299 5.50 10.44 -3.06
CA TRP A 299 4.09 10.28 -2.71
C TRP A 299 3.61 11.26 -1.62
N GLY A 300 4.54 11.84 -0.84
CA GLY A 300 4.24 12.79 0.25
C GLY A 300 4.15 12.14 1.64
N ALA A 301 4.56 10.88 1.80
CA ALA A 301 4.52 10.16 3.07
C ALA A 301 5.73 10.50 3.97
N LYS A 302 5.86 11.77 4.36
CA LYS A 302 7.03 12.30 5.09
C LYS A 302 7.30 11.57 6.41
N ALA A 303 6.27 11.16 7.15
CA ALA A 303 6.46 10.39 8.39
C ALA A 303 7.09 9.02 8.12
N LYS A 304 6.70 8.36 7.02
CA LYS A 304 7.28 7.08 6.63
C LYS A 304 8.73 7.22 6.14
N VAL A 305 9.06 8.32 5.46
CA VAL A 305 10.45 8.67 5.11
C VAL A 305 11.29 8.82 6.38
N ALA A 306 10.85 9.66 7.33
CA ALA A 306 11.56 9.87 8.59
C ALA A 306 11.72 8.56 9.39
N HIS A 307 10.71 7.68 9.38
CA HIS A 307 10.80 6.36 9.98
C HIS A 307 11.88 5.49 9.35
N LEU A 308 11.95 5.45 8.02
CA LEU A 308 13.00 4.70 7.30
C LEU A 308 14.40 5.28 7.59
N GLU A 309 14.55 6.59 7.54
CA GLU A 309 15.83 7.28 7.78
C GLU A 309 16.35 7.03 9.19
N ARG A 310 15.48 7.09 10.22
CA ARG A 310 15.87 6.77 11.60
C ARG A 310 16.24 5.30 11.76
N LYS A 311 15.43 4.39 11.23
CA LYS A 311 15.59 2.95 11.46
C LYS A 311 16.75 2.33 10.67
N TYR A 312 17.02 2.86 9.48
CA TYR A 312 18.04 2.35 8.57
C TYR A 312 19.15 3.39 8.34
N TYR A 313 19.37 4.28 9.31
CA TYR A 313 20.34 5.38 9.23
C TYR A 313 21.69 4.93 8.67
N GLN A 314 22.25 3.83 9.17
CA GLN A 314 23.56 3.29 8.75
C GLN A 314 23.59 2.81 7.29
N MET A 315 22.44 2.46 6.71
CA MET A 315 22.32 1.99 5.32
C MET A 315 21.99 3.12 4.35
N LEU A 316 21.37 4.20 4.85
CA LEU A 316 20.90 5.34 4.06
C LEU A 316 21.84 6.56 4.11
N THR A 317 22.90 6.53 4.92
CA THR A 317 23.84 7.65 5.00
C THR A 317 24.79 7.71 3.79
N PRO A 318 25.04 8.91 3.22
CA PRO A 318 25.85 9.09 2.00
C PRO A 318 27.28 8.55 2.09
N SER A 319 27.87 8.54 3.29
CA SER A 319 29.25 8.10 3.53
C SER A 319 29.49 6.62 3.23
N ARG A 320 28.46 5.76 3.23
CA ARG A 320 28.58 4.39 2.68
C ARG A 320 28.30 4.36 1.18
N LEU A 321 27.31 5.09 0.67
CA LEU A 321 26.96 5.06 -0.76
C LEU A 321 28.08 5.60 -1.67
N GLN A 322 28.78 6.66 -1.25
CA GLN A 322 29.94 7.19 -1.97
C GLN A 322 31.14 6.24 -1.96
N ASN A 323 31.47 5.65 -0.80
CA ASN A 323 32.52 4.63 -0.70
C ASN A 323 32.19 3.38 -1.53
N LEU A 324 30.92 3.02 -1.68
CA LEU A 324 30.48 1.89 -2.49
C LEU A 324 30.59 2.16 -4.00
N SER A 325 30.27 3.38 -4.46
CA SER A 325 30.47 3.78 -5.86
C SER A 325 31.96 3.84 -6.25
N MET A 326 32.81 4.24 -5.31
CA MET A 326 34.26 4.34 -5.51
C MET A 326 34.94 2.96 -5.54
N LEU A 327 34.48 2.01 -4.72
CA LEU A 327 34.98 0.63 -4.71
C LEU A 327 34.57 -0.16 -5.97
N GLU A 328 33.36 0.04 -6.51
CA GLU A 328 32.95 -0.57 -7.78
C GLU A 328 33.73 0.00 -8.99
N HIS A 329 34.15 1.26 -8.92
CA HIS A 329 35.03 1.86 -9.93
C HIS A 329 36.44 1.25 -9.84
N LEU A 330 36.97 1.08 -8.63
CA LEU A 330 38.28 0.47 -8.37
C LEU A 330 38.33 -1.01 -8.81
N GLU A 331 37.30 -1.81 -8.54
CA GLU A 331 37.20 -3.22 -9.00
C GLU A 331 37.11 -3.34 -10.53
N ARG A 332 36.50 -2.36 -11.22
CA ARG A 332 36.46 -2.31 -12.69
C ARG A 332 37.82 -1.91 -13.29
N THR A 333 38.58 -1.06 -12.61
CA THR A 333 39.91 -0.62 -13.07
C THR A 333 41.05 -1.57 -12.71
N SER A 334 40.84 -2.51 -11.78
CA SER A 334 41.90 -3.40 -11.26
C SER A 334 41.87 -4.83 -11.83
N THR A 335 41.15 -5.08 -12.94
CA THR A 335 41.35 -6.33 -13.71
C THR A 335 42.55 -6.15 -14.64
N PRO A 336 43.70 -6.82 -14.42
CA PRO A 336 44.78 -6.81 -15.39
C PRO A 336 44.33 -7.65 -16.58
N ARG A 337 44.38 -7.08 -17.79
CA ARG A 337 44.32 -7.88 -19.03
C ARG A 337 45.51 -8.83 -19.04
N LEU A 338 45.28 -10.08 -18.66
CA LEU A 338 46.22 -11.17 -18.92
C LEU A 338 46.27 -11.37 -20.43
N SER A 339 47.26 -10.74 -21.07
CA SER A 339 47.64 -11.01 -22.45
C SER A 339 48.08 -12.46 -22.58
N SER A 340 47.29 -13.27 -23.29
CA SER A 340 47.60 -14.64 -23.63
C SER A 340 48.80 -14.69 -24.59
N ARG A 341 49.99 -14.97 -24.06
CA ARG A 341 51.19 -15.22 -24.86
C ARG A 341 51.07 -16.63 -25.47
N ARG A 342 50.58 -16.72 -26.71
CA ARG A 342 50.64 -17.93 -27.55
C ARG A 342 52.11 -18.35 -27.74
N ARG A 343 52.53 -19.48 -27.16
CA ARG A 343 53.71 -20.22 -27.64
C ARG A 343 53.29 -21.06 -28.84
N ARG A 344 53.82 -20.72 -30.03
CA ARG A 344 53.88 -21.61 -31.19
C ARG A 344 55.09 -22.53 -30.99
N SER A 345 54.87 -23.84 -30.92
CA SER A 345 55.92 -24.83 -31.20
C SER A 345 55.66 -25.38 -32.60
N SER A 346 56.48 -24.94 -33.56
CA SER A 346 56.57 -25.51 -34.89
C SER A 346 57.35 -26.83 -34.82
N ALA A 347 56.70 -27.91 -35.22
CA ALA A 347 57.37 -29.12 -35.68
C ALA A 347 58.04 -28.83 -37.03
N HIS A 348 59.31 -29.15 -37.17
CA HIS A 348 59.96 -29.41 -38.45
C HIS A 348 60.77 -30.69 -38.33
N SER A 349 60.41 -31.62 -39.21
CA SER A 349 61.09 -32.84 -39.58
C SER A 349 62.34 -32.54 -40.41
N ALA A 350 63.46 -33.15 -40.04
CA ALA A 350 64.46 -33.73 -40.93
C ALA A 350 65.32 -34.69 -40.10
#